data_AF-A0A7C9K7U2-F1
#
_entry.id   AF-A0A7C9K7U2-F1
#
_cell.length_a   1.000
_cell.length_b   1.000
_cell.length_c   1.000
_cell.angle_alpha   90.00
_cell.angle_beta   90.00
_cell.angle_gamma   90.00
#
_symmetry.space_group_name_H-M   'P 1'
#
loop_
_entity.id
_entity.type
_entity.pdbx_description
1 polymer ?
#
loop_
_entity_poly.entity_id
_entity_poly.type
_entity_poly.pdbx_seq_one_letter_code
_entity_poly.pdbx_strand_id
1 'polypeptide(L)' 'MIQVLLDATSWALLATGSFLVIVGSLGLVRMPDFYTRLHPAGVTDTLGIDLILMGLML' A
#
# COMPACT_ATOMS: atom_id res chain seq x y z
N MET A 1 -19.39 -10.92 16.40
CA MET A 1 -18.94 -11.50 15.11
C MET A 1 -18.63 -10.43 14.07
N ILE A 2 -19.53 -9.46 13.83
CA ILE A 2 -19.30 -8.39 12.83
C ILE A 2 -18.05 -7.54 13.13
N GLN A 3 -17.79 -7.17 14.40
CA GLN A 3 -16.62 -6.38 14.80
C GLN A 3 -15.30 -7.09 14.47
N VAL A 4 -15.19 -8.38 14.85
CA VAL A 4 -14.00 -9.19 14.54
C VAL A 4 -13.71 -9.25 13.04
N LEU A 5 -14.77 -9.28 12.20
CA LEU A 5 -14.63 -9.28 10.75
C LEU A 5 -14.12 -7.92 10.23
N LEU A 6 -14.64 -6.81 10.77
CA LEU A 6 -14.17 -5.46 10.44
C LEU A 6 -12.71 -5.27 10.85
N ASP A 7 -12.36 -5.64 12.08
CA ASP A 7 -10.98 -5.57 12.57
C ASP A 7 -10.04 -6.38 11.67
N ALA A 8 -10.38 -7.64 11.37
CA ALA A 8 -9.54 -8.48 10.51
C ALA A 8 -9.36 -7.88 9.10
N THR A 9 -10.40 -7.26 8.55
CA THR A 9 -10.35 -6.62 7.23
C THR A 9 -9.51 -5.35 7.27
N SER A 10 -9.69 -4.50 8.29
CA SER A 10 -8.87 -3.31 8.53
C SER A 10 -7.39 -3.66 8.63
N TRP A 11 -7.04 -4.65 9.46
CA TRP A 11 -5.66 -5.12 9.60
C TRP A 11 -5.08 -5.66 8.29
N ALA A 12 -5.85 -6.43 7.52
CA ALA A 12 -5.39 -6.94 6.23
C ALA A 12 -5.10 -5.82 5.22
N LEU A 13 -5.98 -4.80 5.16
CA LEU A 13 -5.80 -3.63 4.30
C LEU A 13 -4.59 -2.79 4.71
N LEU A 14 -4.46 -2.49 6.01
CA LEU A 14 -3.33 -1.72 6.55
C LEU A 14 -1.99 -2.42 6.33
N ALA A 15 -1.92 -3.73 6.59
CA ALA A 15 -0.70 -4.51 6.40
C ALA A 15 -0.29 -4.57 4.92
N THR A 16 -1.26 -4.82 4.03
CA THR A 16 -1.00 -4.93 2.60
C THR A 16 -0.62 -3.57 2.00
N GLY A 17 -1.35 -2.50 2.32
CA GLY A 17 -1.02 -1.14 1.90
C GLY A 17 0.36 -0.70 2.37
N SER A 18 0.69 -0.95 3.64
CA SER A 18 2.01 -0.65 4.20
C SER A 18 3.13 -1.44 3.50
N PHE A 19 2.91 -2.72 3.22
CA PHE A 19 3.87 -3.54 2.49
C PHE A 19 4.11 -3.00 1.08
N LEU A 20 3.07 -2.61 0.36
CA LEU A 20 3.20 -2.02 -0.98
C LEU A 20 3.94 -0.69 -0.96
N VAL A 21 3.73 0.16 0.05
CA VAL A 21 4.47 1.42 0.23
C VAL A 21 5.96 1.16 0.47
N ILE A 22 6.31 0.17 1.29
CA ILE A 22 7.72 -0.20 1.55
C ILE A 22 8.38 -0.77 0.30
N VAL A 23 7.71 -1.68 -0.41
CA VAL A 23 8.26 -2.28 -1.63
C VAL A 23 8.36 -1.26 -2.76
N GLY A 24 7.35 -0.40 -2.92
CA GLY A 24 7.34 0.66 -3.92
C GLY A 24 8.42 1.72 -3.65
N SER A 25 8.61 2.15 -2.41
CA SER A 25 9.70 3.05 -2.04
C SER A 25 11.08 2.40 -2.25
N LEU A 26 11.24 1.11 -1.96
CA LEU A 26 12.46 0.38 -2.29
C LEU A 26 12.69 0.30 -3.81
N GLY A 27 11.64 0.06 -4.59
CA GLY A 27 11.67 0.10 -6.06
C GLY A 27 12.10 1.46 -6.60
N LEU A 28 11.59 2.54 -6.01
CA LEU A 28 11.97 3.92 -6.36
C LEU A 28 13.47 4.17 -6.18
N VAL A 29 14.08 3.63 -5.13
CA VAL A 29 15.52 3.77 -4.85
C VAL A 29 16.36 2.87 -5.76
N ARG A 30 15.90 1.64 -6.01
CA ARG A 30 16.66 0.58 -6.71
C ARG A 30 16.66 0.74 -8.23
N MET A 31 15.61 1.32 -8.82
CA MET A 31 15.47 1.34 -10.27
C MET A 31 16.41 2.38 -10.94
N PRO A 32 16.99 2.06 -12.12
CA PRO A 32 18.11 2.84 -12.66
C PRO A 32 17.70 4.13 -13.38
N ASP A 33 16.49 4.20 -13.92
CA ASP A 33 16.04 5.30 -14.77
C ASP A 33 14.72 5.92 -14.30
N PHE A 34 14.41 7.12 -14.80
CA PHE A 34 13.21 7.87 -14.39
C PHE A 34 11.91 7.11 -14.72
N TYR A 35 11.81 6.52 -15.91
CA TYR A 35 10.59 5.85 -16.35
C TYR A 35 10.33 4.57 -15.57
N THR A 36 11.38 3.79 -15.28
CA THR A 36 11.24 2.60 -14.44
C THR A 36 10.87 2.97 -13.01
N ARG A 37 11.34 4.10 -12.48
CA ARG A 37 10.93 4.62 -11.16
C ARG A 37 9.47 5.09 -11.09
N LEU A 38 8.85 5.47 -12.21
CA LEU A 38 7.45 5.94 -12.22
C LEU A 38 6.46 4.84 -11.85
N HIS A 39 6.67 3.60 -12.28
CA HIS A 39 5.77 2.50 -11.97
C HIS A 39 5.67 2.23 -10.44
N PRO A 40 6.77 1.98 -9.70
CA PRO A 40 6.68 1.79 -8.26
C PRO A 40 6.19 3.02 -7.49
N ALA A 41 6.46 4.24 -7.99
CA ALA A 41 5.87 5.48 -7.43
C ALA A 41 4.34 5.50 -7.61
N GLY A 42 3.83 5.13 -8.79
CA GLY A 42 2.40 5.03 -9.04
C GLY A 42 1.72 3.98 -8.14
N VAL A 43 2.38 2.85 -7.89
CA VAL A 43 1.87 1.80 -7.00
C VAL A 43 1.75 2.30 -5.55
N THR A 44 2.70 3.10 -5.06
CA THR A 44 2.59 3.68 -3.72
C THR A 44 1.44 4.68 -3.62
N ASP A 45 1.27 5.53 -4.63
CA ASP A 45 0.35 6.66 -4.57
C ASP A 45 -1.12 6.29 -4.87
N THR A 46 -1.34 5.19 -5.59
CA THR A 46 -2.68 4.67 -5.87
C THR A 46 -3.02 3.53 -4.92
N LEU A 47 -2.57 2.31 -5.22
CA LEU A 47 -2.93 1.11 -4.46
C LEU A 47 -2.44 1.15 -3.00
N GLY A 48 -1.22 1.63 -2.74
CA GLY A 48 -0.66 1.67 -1.38
C GLY A 48 -1.48 2.57 -0.46
N ILE A 49 -1.62 3.84 -0.83
CA ILE A 49 -2.36 4.83 -0.03
C ILE A 49 -3.86 4.48 0.03
N ASP A 50 -4.49 4.08 -1.07
CA ASP A 50 -5.92 3.76 -1.07
C ASP A 50 -6.25 2.60 -0.12
N LEU A 51 -5.42 1.55 -0.08
CA LEU A 51 -5.60 0.43 0.86
C LEU A 51 -5.43 0.89 2.32
N ILE A 52 -4.47 1.77 2.60
CA ILE A 52 -4.29 2.30 3.96
C ILE A 52 -5.50 3.15 4.35
N LEU A 53 -5.97 4.03 3.49
CA LEU A 53 -7.13 4.89 3.77
C LEU A 53 -8.41 4.07 3.96
N MET A 54 -8.64 3.04 3.14
CA MET A 54 -9.77 2.13 3.33
C MET A 54 -9.65 1.35 4.65
N GLY A 55 -8.45 0.88 5.01
CA GLY A 55 -8.20 0.21 6.28
C GLY A 55 -8.44 1.12 7.50
N LEU A 56 -8.11 2.42 7.40
CA LEU A 56 -8.38 3.41 8.45
C LEU A 56 -9.87 3.79 8.54
N MET A 57 -10.63 3.61 7.46
CA MET A 57 -12.06 3.92 7.42
C MET A 57 -12.94 2.81 8.02
N LEU A 58 -12.47 1.55 7.96
CA LEU A 58 -13.13 0.37 8.52
C LEU A 58 -12.86 0.23 10.03
#